data_AF-A0A968J9N9-F1
#
_entry.id   AF-A0A968J9N9-F1
#
_cell.length_a   1.000
_cell.length_b   1.000
_cell.length_c   1.000
_cell.angle_alpha   90.00
_cell.angle_beta   90.00
_cell.angle_gamma   90.00
#
_symmetry.space_group_name_H-M   'P 1'
#
loop_
_entity.id
_entity.type
_entity.pdbx_description
1 polymer ?
#
loop_
_entity_poly.entity_id
_entity_poly.type
_entity_poly.pdbx_seq_one_letter_code
_entity_poly.pdbx_strand_id
1 'polypeptide(L)'
;MLKKIGSFMVLCLLLIGGLVACGSDSPVGQTCTLLPCPNVLNVVVNAPGVNEYTLLATGSDGDSINVVCGDASSPPGDRGICSSTGVQLLDFTPEEVSLTLISADGRSVTETFRPDYTTLEPNGPGCGTCQQATVTLSLS
;
A
#
# COMPACT_ATOMS: atom_id res chain seq x y z
N MET A 1 -14.29 -87.48 4.60
CA MET A 1 -13.40 -86.84 3.60
C MET A 1 -12.45 -85.92 4.36
N LEU A 2 -11.18 -86.34 4.51
CA LEU A 2 -9.97 -85.61 4.05
C LEU A 2 -9.92 -84.12 4.52
N LYS A 3 -8.88 -83.60 5.18
CA LYS A 3 -7.49 -84.05 5.39
C LYS A 3 -6.84 -83.16 6.47
N LYS A 4 -5.95 -83.77 7.27
CA LYS A 4 -5.03 -83.17 8.26
C LYS A 4 -4.08 -82.11 7.66
N ILE A 5 -3.34 -81.46 8.57
CA ILE A 5 -1.94 -80.92 8.53
C ILE A 5 -1.98 -79.44 8.95
N GLY A 6 -1.32 -78.93 9.99
CA GLY A 6 -0.11 -79.36 10.69
C GLY A 6 0.99 -78.30 10.52
N SER A 7 1.72 -78.01 11.60
CA SER A 7 2.98 -77.23 11.68
C SER A 7 2.90 -75.69 11.61
N PHE A 8 3.36 -74.96 12.63
CA PHE A 8 4.75 -74.64 13.02
C PHE A 8 5.40 -73.57 12.13
N MET A 9 5.97 -72.54 12.77
CA MET A 9 6.89 -71.54 12.20
C MET A 9 6.20 -70.57 11.21
N VAL A 10 6.33 -69.25 11.32
CA VAL A 10 7.57 -68.48 11.21
C VAL A 10 7.33 -67.07 11.77
N LEU A 11 8.25 -66.67 12.64
CA LEU A 11 8.59 -65.30 13.01
C LEU A 11 8.85 -64.45 11.75
N CYS A 12 8.01 -63.46 11.46
CA CYS A 12 8.31 -62.44 10.46
C CYS A 12 8.25 -61.06 11.14
N LEU A 13 9.44 -60.56 11.49
CA LEU A 13 9.69 -59.15 11.73
C LEU A 13 9.18 -58.35 10.53
N LEU A 14 8.31 -57.38 10.75
CA LEU A 14 8.14 -56.26 9.82
C LEU A 14 8.12 -54.95 10.62
N LEU A 15 9.29 -54.32 10.58
CA LEU A 15 9.51 -52.89 10.80
C LEU A 15 8.49 -52.11 9.95
N ILE A 16 7.60 -51.38 10.62
CA ILE A 16 6.93 -50.23 10.01
C ILE A 16 7.24 -49.05 10.93
N GLY A 17 8.30 -48.33 10.56
CA GLY A 17 8.55 -46.98 11.02
C GLY A 17 7.39 -46.11 10.54
N GLY A 18 6.45 -45.85 11.44
CA GLY A 18 5.52 -44.75 11.29
C GLY A 18 6.28 -43.46 11.53
N LEU A 19 6.73 -42.83 10.44
CA LEU A 19 6.97 -41.40 10.38
C LEU A 19 5.73 -40.73 10.96
N VAL A 20 5.82 -40.22 12.18
CA VAL A 20 4.86 -39.23 12.66
C VAL A 20 5.10 -38.02 11.78
N ALA A 21 4.28 -37.92 10.73
CA ALA A 21 4.05 -36.69 10.02
C ALA A 21 3.51 -35.70 11.07
N CYS A 22 4.39 -34.87 11.63
CA CYS A 22 4.00 -33.58 12.16
C CYS A 22 3.49 -32.76 10.97
N GLY A 23 2.24 -33.02 10.60
CA GLY A 23 1.41 -32.04 9.95
C GLY A 23 1.18 -30.88 10.90
N SER A 24 0.91 -29.73 10.28
CA SER A 24 0.71 -28.41 10.87
C SER A 24 2.00 -27.65 11.13
N ASP A 25 2.66 -27.20 10.06
CA ASP A 25 3.21 -25.83 10.02
C ASP A 25 2.06 -24.87 10.37
N SER A 26 1.81 -24.71 11.67
CA SER A 26 1.09 -23.54 12.17
C SER A 26 2.06 -22.38 11.92
N PRO A 27 1.68 -21.37 11.12
CA PRO A 27 2.58 -20.25 10.89
C PRO A 27 2.93 -19.67 12.26
N VAL A 28 4.22 -19.65 12.55
CA VAL A 28 4.84 -19.02 13.72
C VAL A 28 4.07 -17.74 14.01
N GLY A 29 3.50 -17.61 15.21
CA GLY A 29 2.58 -16.54 15.57
C GLY A 29 3.09 -15.18 15.11
N GLN A 30 2.58 -14.73 13.96
CA GLN A 30 2.98 -13.45 13.37
C GLN A 30 2.39 -12.36 14.25
N THR A 31 3.27 -11.60 14.87
CA THR A 31 2.90 -10.41 15.62
C THR A 31 3.09 -9.22 14.70
N CYS A 32 1.97 -8.67 14.22
CA CYS A 32 1.99 -7.46 13.41
C CYS A 32 2.28 -6.24 14.29
N THR A 33 3.09 -5.31 13.80
CA THR A 33 3.17 -3.98 14.41
C THR A 33 1.94 -3.16 14.03
N LEU A 34 1.70 -2.04 14.73
CA LEU A 34 0.53 -1.17 14.55
C LEU A 34 0.91 0.19 13.94
N LEU A 35 1.87 0.19 13.01
CA LEU A 35 2.25 1.41 12.30
C LEU A 35 1.16 1.78 11.28
N PRO A 36 0.71 3.05 11.23
CA PRO A 36 -0.18 3.52 10.18
C PRO A 36 0.44 3.30 8.79
N CYS A 37 -0.36 2.76 7.87
CA CYS A 37 0.00 2.54 6.47
C CYS A 37 -1.15 3.09 5.60
N PRO A 38 -1.31 4.42 5.50
CA PRO A 38 -2.29 4.98 4.58
C PRO A 38 -1.79 4.81 3.14
N ASN A 39 -2.74 4.74 2.22
CA ASN A 39 -2.42 4.89 0.81
C ASN A 39 -2.09 6.37 0.55
N VAL A 40 -1.00 6.68 -0.14
CA VAL A 40 -0.55 8.07 -0.30
C VAL A 40 -0.08 8.36 -1.72
N LEU A 41 -0.57 9.45 -2.30
CA LEU A 41 0.05 10.09 -3.46
C LEU A 41 0.79 11.36 -2.99
N ASN A 42 2.11 11.35 -3.12
CA ASN A 42 2.94 12.52 -2.87
C ASN A 42 3.02 13.38 -4.13
N VAL A 43 2.61 14.63 -4.05
CA VAL A 43 2.76 15.62 -5.10
C VAL A 43 3.87 16.58 -4.68
N VAL A 44 5.04 16.46 -5.31
CA VAL A 44 6.13 17.42 -5.14
C VAL A 44 5.81 18.64 -6.01
N VAL A 45 5.76 19.82 -5.39
CA VAL A 45 5.45 21.07 -6.07
C VAL A 45 6.74 21.86 -6.28
N ASN A 46 7.11 22.04 -7.54
CA ASN A 46 8.23 22.89 -7.94
C ASN A 46 7.68 24.20 -8.51
N ALA A 47 7.46 25.18 -7.65
CA ALA A 47 6.89 26.48 -8.01
C ALA A 47 7.67 27.61 -7.34
N PRO A 48 8.83 28.03 -7.88
CA PRO A 48 9.65 29.08 -7.27
C PRO A 48 8.87 30.37 -7.05
N GLY A 49 8.96 30.93 -5.84
CA GLY A 49 8.27 32.16 -5.46
C GLY A 49 6.78 32.00 -5.16
N VAL A 50 6.24 30.78 -5.18
CA VAL A 50 4.85 30.48 -4.77
C VAL A 50 4.85 29.91 -3.36
N ASN A 51 4.28 30.66 -2.42
CA ASN A 51 4.10 30.22 -1.03
C ASN A 51 2.64 29.84 -0.73
N GLU A 52 1.71 30.27 -1.57
CA GLU A 52 0.28 30.00 -1.44
C GLU A 52 -0.29 29.52 -2.79
N TYR A 53 -1.00 28.41 -2.75
CA TYR A 53 -1.59 27.76 -3.92
C TYR A 53 -2.77 26.87 -3.54
N THR A 54 -3.63 26.61 -4.52
CA THR A 54 -4.63 25.56 -4.47
C THR A 54 -4.21 24.42 -5.38
N LEU A 55 -4.26 23.18 -4.89
CA LEU A 55 -4.06 21.96 -5.66
C LEU A 55 -5.40 21.23 -5.79
N LEU A 56 -5.85 21.05 -7.03
CA LEU A 56 -7.00 20.22 -7.38
C LEU A 56 -6.49 18.93 -7.98
N ALA A 57 -6.84 17.80 -7.37
CA ALA A 57 -6.54 16.47 -7.87
C ALA A 57 -7.84 15.77 -8.26
N THR A 58 -7.89 15.22 -9.48
CA THR A 58 -9.03 14.45 -9.98
C THR A 58 -8.53 13.13 -10.52
N GLY A 59 -8.96 12.03 -9.90
CA GLY A 59 -8.67 10.68 -10.32
C GLY A 59 -9.52 10.26 -11.52
N SER A 60 -9.02 9.30 -12.29
CA SER A 60 -9.76 8.69 -13.40
C SER A 60 -11.02 7.94 -12.98
N ASP A 61 -11.13 7.58 -11.71
CA ASP A 61 -12.32 7.01 -11.07
C ASP A 61 -13.38 8.07 -10.70
N GLY A 62 -13.08 9.35 -10.91
CA GLY A 62 -13.95 10.48 -10.58
C GLY A 62 -13.81 10.98 -9.13
N ASP A 63 -12.95 10.34 -8.31
CA ASP A 63 -12.64 10.86 -6.98
C ASP A 63 -11.83 12.16 -7.11
N SER A 64 -12.05 13.10 -6.20
CA SER A 64 -11.35 14.39 -6.25
C SER A 64 -10.99 14.91 -4.87
N ILE A 65 -9.87 15.63 -4.81
CA ILE A 65 -9.36 16.28 -3.62
C ILE A 65 -8.99 17.70 -3.98
N ASN A 66 -9.48 18.64 -3.18
CA ASN A 66 -9.09 20.04 -3.24
C ASN A 66 -8.29 20.38 -1.98
N VAL A 67 -7.06 20.85 -2.15
CA VAL A 67 -6.16 21.22 -1.06
C VAL A 67 -5.73 22.67 -1.26
N VAL A 68 -5.98 23.52 -0.27
CA VAL A 68 -5.44 24.88 -0.23
C VAL A 68 -4.22 24.86 0.66
N CYS A 69 -3.07 25.27 0.13
CA CYS A 69 -1.81 25.36 0.85
C CYS A 69 -1.35 26.82 0.90
N GLY A 70 -1.01 27.28 2.10
CA GLY A 70 -0.61 28.64 2.45
C GLY A 70 -0.25 28.74 3.93
N ASP A 71 0.11 29.93 4.42
CA ASP A 71 0.65 30.14 5.77
C ASP A 71 -0.17 29.47 6.88
N ALA A 72 0.50 28.60 7.66
CA ALA A 72 0.24 27.98 8.99
C ALA A 72 -1.20 27.61 9.45
N SER A 73 -2.22 27.98 8.70
CA SER A 73 -3.63 28.03 9.06
C SER A 73 -4.52 27.50 7.94
N SER A 74 -3.91 27.04 6.84
CA SER A 74 -4.60 26.31 5.79
C SER A 74 -5.40 25.19 6.45
N PRO A 75 -6.74 25.18 6.33
CA PRO A 75 -7.52 24.09 6.87
C PRO A 75 -6.99 22.80 6.21
N PRO A 76 -6.69 21.75 6.98
CA PRO A 76 -6.36 20.47 6.37
C PRO A 76 -7.49 20.15 5.38
N GLY A 77 -7.15 19.97 4.11
CA GLY A 77 -8.10 19.34 3.21
C GLY A 77 -8.43 17.97 3.82
N ASP A 78 -9.68 17.50 3.72
CA ASP A 78 -10.15 16.29 4.41
C ASP A 78 -9.20 15.08 4.24
N ARG A 79 -8.50 15.03 3.10
CA ARG A 79 -7.50 14.02 2.75
C ARG A 79 -6.18 14.62 2.20
N GLY A 80 -5.87 15.88 2.52
CA GLY A 80 -4.73 16.60 1.95
C GLY A 80 -3.87 17.29 2.99
N ILE A 81 -2.57 16.97 3.03
CA ILE A 81 -1.60 17.56 3.96
C ILE A 81 -0.55 18.35 3.17
N CYS A 82 -0.52 19.67 3.38
CA CYS A 82 0.53 20.53 2.83
C CYS A 82 1.86 20.36 3.58
N SER A 83 2.97 20.43 2.85
CA SER A 83 4.33 20.45 3.37
C SER A 83 5.16 21.52 2.66
N SER A 84 6.40 21.74 3.11
CA SER A 84 7.32 22.68 2.46
C SER A 84 7.73 22.28 1.03
N THR A 85 7.50 21.03 0.63
CA THR A 85 7.90 20.50 -0.68
C THR A 85 6.71 20.15 -1.58
N GLY A 86 5.47 20.27 -1.08
CA GLY A 86 4.27 19.95 -1.85
C GLY A 86 3.11 19.46 -0.98
N VAL A 87 2.39 18.45 -1.46
CA VAL A 87 1.15 17.96 -0.84
C VAL A 87 1.13 16.44 -0.77
N GLN A 88 0.70 15.88 0.37
CA GLN A 88 0.36 14.47 0.50
C GLN A 88 -1.16 14.30 0.38
N LEU A 89 -1.60 13.46 -0.55
CA LEU A 89 -3.00 13.09 -0.73
C LEU A 89 -3.22 11.70 -0.11
N LEU A 90 -3.99 11.64 0.96
CA LEU A 90 -4.27 10.45 1.73
C LEU A 90 -5.44 9.67 1.11
N ASP A 91 -5.34 8.34 1.14
CA ASP A 91 -6.36 7.41 0.64
C ASP A 91 -6.81 7.76 -0.79
N PHE A 92 -5.84 8.14 -1.63
CA PHE A 92 -6.03 8.58 -3.00
C PHE A 92 -5.01 7.90 -3.93
N THR A 93 -5.46 6.83 -4.59
CA THR A 93 -4.62 5.99 -5.46
C THR A 93 -5.27 5.69 -6.81
N PRO A 94 -5.59 6.72 -7.61
CA PRO A 94 -6.17 6.51 -8.93
C PRO A 94 -5.12 5.96 -9.92
N GLU A 95 -5.56 5.22 -10.94
CA GLU A 95 -4.69 4.75 -12.03
C GLU A 95 -4.10 5.93 -12.84
N GLU A 96 -4.90 6.96 -13.06
CA GLU A 96 -4.51 8.22 -13.68
C GLU A 96 -5.07 9.38 -12.87
N VAL A 97 -4.30 10.45 -12.72
CA VAL A 97 -4.69 11.66 -11.97
C VAL A 97 -4.41 12.91 -12.80
N SER A 98 -5.39 13.79 -12.89
CA SER A 98 -5.19 15.16 -13.36
C SER A 98 -4.98 16.07 -12.16
N LEU A 99 -3.83 16.76 -12.12
CA LEU A 99 -3.46 17.71 -11.09
C LEU A 99 -3.50 19.12 -11.68
N THR A 100 -4.22 20.02 -11.03
CA THR A 100 -4.23 21.46 -11.36
C THR A 100 -3.73 22.24 -10.16
N LEU A 101 -2.60 22.93 -10.33
CA LEU A 101 -2.05 23.87 -9.35
C LEU A 101 -2.44 25.28 -9.76
N ILE A 102 -2.96 26.06 -8.84
CA ILE A 102 -3.34 27.46 -9.03
C ILE A 102 -2.66 28.27 -7.93
N SER A 103 -1.69 29.10 -8.27
CA SER A 103 -1.03 29.99 -7.29
C SER A 103 -1.91 31.19 -6.97
N ALA A 104 -1.69 31.79 -5.79
CA ALA A 104 -2.45 32.97 -5.35
C ALA A 104 -2.30 34.20 -6.28
N ASP A 105 -1.20 34.28 -7.05
CA ASP A 105 -0.97 35.31 -8.07
C ASP A 105 -1.72 35.04 -9.40
N GLY A 106 -2.50 33.96 -9.48
CA GLY A 106 -3.34 33.60 -10.62
C GLY A 106 -2.66 32.78 -11.71
N ARG A 107 -1.39 32.40 -11.57
CA ARG A 107 -0.77 31.42 -12.47
C ARG A 107 -1.33 30.03 -12.20
N SER A 108 -1.37 29.20 -13.24
CA SER A 108 -1.86 27.83 -13.10
C SER A 108 -1.16 26.87 -14.05
N VAL A 109 -1.04 25.62 -13.63
CA VAL A 109 -0.59 24.51 -14.45
C VAL A 109 -1.51 23.32 -14.24
N THR A 110 -1.85 22.62 -15.32
CA THR A 110 -2.59 21.36 -15.28
C THR A 110 -1.77 20.29 -15.98
N GLU A 111 -1.53 19.17 -15.29
CA GLU A 111 -0.84 18.01 -15.84
C GLU A 111 -1.55 16.72 -15.43
N THR A 112 -1.46 15.71 -16.30
CA THR A 112 -2.01 14.38 -16.04
C THR A 112 -0.88 13.38 -15.86
N PHE A 113 -0.99 12.56 -14.81
CA PHE A 113 0.00 11.56 -14.44
C PHE A 113 -0.64 10.17 -14.36
N ARG A 114 0.16 9.13 -14.60
CA ARG A 114 -0.13 7.74 -14.24
C ARG A 114 0.87 7.31 -13.18
N PRO A 115 0.57 7.51 -11.88
CA PRO A 115 1.54 7.29 -10.83
C PRO A 115 1.94 5.80 -10.74
N ASP A 116 3.23 5.54 -10.53
CA ASP A 116 3.75 4.19 -10.32
C ASP A 116 3.71 3.87 -8.81
N TYR A 117 2.67 3.17 -8.37
CA TYR A 117 2.44 2.85 -6.98
C TYR A 117 3.28 1.66 -6.51
N THR A 118 4.07 1.87 -5.47
CA THR A 118 4.75 0.80 -4.75
C THR A 118 3.85 0.28 -3.63
N THR A 119 3.70 -1.05 -3.54
CA THR A 119 3.03 -1.72 -2.43
C THR A 119 4.02 -1.97 -1.28
N LEU A 120 3.62 -1.61 -0.05
CA LEU A 120 4.44 -1.69 1.14
C LEU A 120 3.76 -2.53 2.23
N GLU A 121 4.55 -3.27 3.01
CA GLU A 121 4.12 -4.05 4.18
C GLU A 121 4.89 -3.61 5.45
N PRO A 122 4.73 -2.36 5.93
CA PRO A 122 5.52 -1.84 7.05
C PRO A 122 5.24 -2.56 8.38
N ASN A 123 4.10 -3.25 8.49
CA ASN A 123 3.72 -4.02 9.67
C ASN A 123 4.21 -5.47 9.65
N GLY A 124 4.99 -5.84 8.64
CA GLY A 124 5.49 -7.19 8.39
C GLY A 124 4.72 -7.92 7.29
N PRO A 125 5.30 -8.99 6.71
CA PRO A 125 4.66 -9.76 5.65
C PRO A 125 3.31 -10.34 6.07
N GLY A 126 2.26 -10.10 5.28
CA GLY A 126 0.91 -10.57 5.57
C GLY A 126 0.14 -9.74 6.61
N CYS A 127 0.70 -8.63 7.09
CA CYS A 127 0.05 -7.74 8.06
C CYS A 127 -0.68 -6.55 7.42
N GLY A 128 -1.13 -6.71 6.17
CA GLY A 128 -1.77 -5.67 5.37
C GLY A 128 -0.77 -4.84 4.57
N THR A 129 -1.28 -4.15 3.56
CA THR A 129 -0.48 -3.36 2.62
C THR A 129 -1.00 -1.94 2.49
N CYS A 130 -0.13 -1.03 2.04
CA CYS A 130 -0.55 0.24 1.47
C CYS A 130 0.27 0.60 0.24
N GLN A 131 -0.26 1.52 -0.54
CA GLN A 131 0.30 1.96 -1.80
C GLN A 131 0.82 3.39 -1.68
N GLN A 132 2.03 3.62 -2.20
CA GLN A 132 2.63 4.94 -2.22
C GLN A 132 3.22 5.25 -3.59
N ALA A 133 3.00 6.47 -4.08
CA ALA A 133 3.62 6.99 -5.28
C ALA A 133 4.05 8.45 -5.08
N THR A 134 4.93 8.92 -5.96
CA THR A 134 5.36 10.32 -6.01
C THR A 134 5.30 10.83 -7.45
N VAL A 135 4.74 12.03 -7.62
CA VAL A 135 4.75 12.77 -8.88
C VAL A 135 5.27 14.19 -8.62
N THR A 136 5.82 14.82 -9.66
CA THR A 136 6.34 16.19 -9.57
C THR A 136 5.55 17.08 -10.50
N LEU A 137 4.97 18.14 -9.96
CA LEU A 137 4.24 19.16 -10.70
C LEU A 137 5.04 20.46 -10.67
N SER A 138 5.33 21.03 -11.84
CA SER A 138 6.15 22.24 -11.94
C SER A 138 5.34 23.41 -12.49
N LEU A 139 5.42 24.56 -11.83
CA LEU A 139 4.82 25.80 -12.30
C LEU A 139 5.93 26.79 -12.67
N SER A 140 6.08 27.01 -13.97
CA SER A 140 7.05 27.94 -14.56
C SER A 140 6.60 29.39 -14.55
#